data_AF-A0A162KV12-F1
#
_entry.id   AF-A0A162KV12-F1
#
_cell.length_a   1.000
_cell.length_b   1.000
_cell.length_c   1.000
_cell.angle_alpha   90.00
_cell.angle_beta   90.00
_cell.angle_gamma   90.00
#
_symmetry.space_group_name_H-M   'P 1'
#
loop_
_entity.id
_entity.type
_entity.pdbx_description
1 polymer ?
#
loop_
_entity_poly.entity_id
_entity_poly.type
_entity_poly.pdbx_seq_one_letter_code
_entity_poly.pdbx_strand_id
1 'polypeptide(L)'
;MRYAFAYAALVSVASAHGVVTMIKGDNGVMMPGLSITDGTPRDCSSNGCGSQADTSIIRNRDMQKSPLGKTQGTGPVDPAVNIARFMGASNTSPKNNGASGAVGQEDDLSGLPAGAAKRHEERKRQLSQLFGGLLGGAGGAAGGAGGAAGGAKKGGAAGGLGGLLGGAGGAGGTKSNLKAESMVADTAGMGSSQGLPTSDSNGVVSMVYRQINQDGAGPLTADVDGTSGGKDASAFQKADVVQDVPGLGIQGLSLATNTDFPLQVKMPAGMTCEGTVGDAKNVCIVRVRNGAGAGPFGGSAAFTQNATARKRAIAYRLKKRMEIAREAVPEPDYAQADEEEEDDDELLEQQQQQ
;
A
#
# COMPACT_ATOMS: atom_id res chain seq x y z
N MET A 1 52.90 -6.25 26.06
CA MET A 1 51.47 -6.05 26.38
C MET A 1 50.76 -5.72 25.08
N ARG A 2 49.94 -6.65 24.55
CA ARG A 2 49.20 -6.47 23.30
C ARG A 2 47.76 -6.09 23.68
N TYR A 3 47.38 -4.83 23.45
CA TYR A 3 46.02 -4.36 23.67
C TYR A 3 45.14 -4.79 22.49
N ALA A 4 44.28 -5.78 22.72
CA ALA A 4 43.20 -6.11 21.81
C ALA A 4 42.05 -5.13 22.08
N PHE A 5 41.85 -4.18 21.17
CA PHE A 5 40.63 -3.37 21.13
C PHE A 5 39.50 -4.28 20.66
N ALA A 6 38.68 -4.75 21.61
CA ALA A 6 37.41 -5.38 21.30
C ALA A 6 36.46 -4.30 20.77
N TYR A 7 36.31 -4.23 19.45
CA TYR A 7 35.20 -3.54 18.82
C TYR A 7 33.93 -4.32 19.17
N ALA A 8 33.24 -3.90 20.23
CA ALA A 8 31.86 -4.30 20.43
C ALA A 8 31.05 -3.68 19.29
N ALA A 9 30.73 -4.51 18.29
CA ALA A 9 29.72 -4.17 17.30
C ALA A 9 28.39 -4.02 18.03
N LEU A 10 28.09 -2.80 18.44
CA LEU A 10 26.80 -2.40 18.96
C LEU A 10 25.83 -2.47 17.77
N VAL A 11 25.30 -3.66 17.51
CA VAL A 11 24.21 -3.87 16.56
C VAL A 11 23.02 -3.15 17.18
N SER A 12 22.88 -1.87 16.83
CA SER A 12 21.65 -1.13 17.05
C SER A 12 20.56 -1.88 16.29
N VAL A 13 19.73 -2.62 17.02
CA VAL A 13 18.40 -3.02 16.57
C VAL A 13 17.59 -1.72 16.42
N ALA A 14 17.87 -0.94 15.37
CA ALA A 14 17.12 0.29 15.13
C ALA A 14 15.67 -0.15 14.86
N SER A 15 14.81 0.30 15.76
CA SER A 15 13.45 -0.18 15.90
C SER A 15 12.56 0.71 15.04
N ALA A 16 12.72 0.72 13.72
CA ALA A 16 11.83 1.47 12.83
C ALA A 16 10.59 0.65 12.57
N HIS A 17 9.40 1.15 12.89
CA HIS A 17 8.20 0.33 12.72
C HIS A 17 7.04 1.17 12.22
N GLY A 18 6.70 0.94 10.97
CA GLY A 18 5.44 1.37 10.40
C GLY A 18 4.87 0.27 9.52
N VAL A 19 3.55 0.12 9.53
CA VAL A 19 2.85 -1.03 8.97
C VAL A 19 1.58 -0.60 8.25
N VAL A 20 1.26 -1.26 7.15
CA VAL A 20 -0.04 -1.12 6.49
C VAL A 20 -1.06 -1.92 7.30
N THR A 21 -1.91 -1.23 8.05
CA THR A 21 -2.94 -1.87 8.88
C THR A 21 -4.15 -2.29 8.05
N MET A 22 -4.45 -1.53 7.00
CA MET A 22 -5.66 -1.72 6.22
C MET A 22 -5.53 -1.16 4.81
N ILE A 23 -6.26 -1.76 3.88
CA ILE A 23 -6.62 -1.18 2.59
C ILE A 23 -8.13 -0.89 2.54
N LYS A 24 -8.48 0.28 2.00
CA LYS A 24 -9.86 0.70 1.74
C LYS A 24 -10.06 0.80 0.23
N GLY A 25 -10.96 -0.02 -0.29
CA GLY A 25 -11.32 -0.02 -1.69
C GLY A 25 -12.30 1.09 -2.05
N ASP A 26 -12.30 1.50 -3.31
CA ASP A 26 -13.31 2.41 -3.88
C ASP A 26 -14.72 1.79 -3.85
N ASN A 27 -14.80 0.46 -3.92
CA ASN A 27 -16.02 -0.31 -3.67
C ASN A 27 -16.48 -0.32 -2.19
N GLY A 28 -15.81 0.41 -1.30
CA GLY A 28 -16.16 0.53 0.12
C GLY A 28 -15.71 -0.65 0.98
N VAL A 29 -15.08 -1.66 0.39
CA VAL A 29 -14.59 -2.85 1.08
C VAL A 29 -13.29 -2.55 1.82
N MET A 30 -13.18 -3.05 3.05
CA MET A 30 -12.00 -2.88 3.89
C MET A 30 -11.38 -4.25 4.19
N MET A 31 -10.07 -4.35 4.01
CA MET A 31 -9.33 -5.58 4.28
C MET A 31 -8.07 -5.26 5.11
N PRO A 32 -7.70 -6.11 6.07
CA PRO A 32 -6.41 -5.98 6.77
C PRO A 32 -5.23 -6.04 5.80
N GLY A 33 -4.14 -5.37 6.18
CA GLY A 33 -2.84 -5.61 5.53
C GLY A 33 -2.41 -7.08 5.62
N LEU A 34 -1.54 -7.51 4.71
CA LEU A 34 -1.22 -8.93 4.55
C LEU A 34 -0.30 -9.50 5.63
N SER A 35 0.37 -8.63 6.40
CA SER A 35 1.16 -9.03 7.56
C SER A 35 0.38 -8.98 8.88
N ILE A 36 -0.79 -8.34 8.88
CA ILE A 36 -1.53 -8.00 10.10
C ILE A 36 -1.98 -9.25 10.83
N THR A 37 -1.76 -9.23 12.14
CA THR A 37 -2.06 -10.33 13.05
C THR A 37 -2.88 -9.81 14.22
N ASP A 38 -4.01 -10.47 14.47
CA ASP A 38 -4.90 -10.13 15.59
C ASP A 38 -4.18 -10.28 16.94
N GLY A 39 -4.63 -9.52 17.95
CA GLY A 39 -4.00 -9.51 19.26
C GLY A 39 -2.69 -8.70 19.35
N THR A 40 -2.11 -8.29 18.21
CA THR A 40 -0.95 -7.38 18.22
C THR A 40 -1.31 -6.09 18.97
N PRO A 41 -0.57 -5.70 20.03
CA PRO A 41 -0.89 -4.49 20.80
C PRO A 41 -0.75 -3.22 19.96
N ARG A 42 -1.68 -2.28 20.06
CA ARG A 42 -1.64 -1.03 19.27
C ARG A 42 -1.63 0.24 20.13
N ASP A 43 -1.62 0.09 21.45
CA ASP A 43 -1.61 1.16 22.46
C ASP A 43 -0.21 1.52 22.97
N CYS A 44 0.83 0.88 22.43
CA CYS A 44 2.23 1.06 22.83
C CYS A 44 3.14 1.17 21.60
N SER A 45 4.31 1.81 21.75
CA SER A 45 5.19 2.15 20.63
C SER A 45 6.58 1.47 20.67
N SER A 46 6.77 0.48 21.55
CA SER A 46 8.06 -0.18 21.76
C SER A 46 8.03 -1.64 21.29
N ASN A 47 9.20 -2.19 20.92
CA ASN A 47 9.25 -3.61 20.55
C ASN A 47 8.90 -4.52 21.73
N GLY A 48 9.30 -4.16 22.95
CA GLY A 48 9.11 -4.97 24.15
C GLY A 48 7.64 -5.14 24.59
N CYS A 49 6.73 -4.33 24.07
CA CYS A 49 5.30 -4.55 24.28
C CYS A 49 4.65 -5.35 23.14
N GLY A 50 5.37 -5.61 22.04
CA GLY A 50 4.88 -6.41 20.92
C GLY A 50 4.13 -5.65 19.83
N SER A 51 4.00 -4.32 19.89
CA SER A 51 3.20 -3.57 18.90
C SER A 51 3.74 -3.57 17.48
N GLN A 52 4.97 -4.07 17.35
CA GLN A 52 5.79 -4.12 16.16
C GLN A 52 5.80 -5.52 15.51
N ALA A 53 5.17 -6.51 16.16
CA ALA A 53 5.31 -7.91 15.83
C ALA A 53 4.89 -8.27 14.41
N ASP A 54 3.92 -7.54 13.86
CA ASP A 54 3.34 -7.74 12.53
C ASP A 54 3.81 -6.72 11.49
N THR A 55 4.83 -5.93 11.83
CA THR A 55 5.49 -5.04 10.88
C THR A 55 6.38 -5.84 9.93
N SER A 56 6.23 -5.64 8.63
CA SER A 56 7.07 -6.30 7.62
C SER A 56 8.44 -5.64 7.53
N ILE A 57 9.48 -6.46 7.67
CA ILE A 57 10.88 -6.11 7.38
C ILE A 57 11.17 -6.51 5.93
N ILE A 58 11.31 -5.52 5.04
CA ILE A 58 11.37 -5.69 3.58
C ILE A 58 12.75 -5.26 3.06
N ARG A 59 13.76 -6.10 3.28
CA ARG A 59 15.14 -5.79 2.83
C ARG A 59 15.33 -6.24 1.39
N ASN A 60 16.00 -5.43 0.57
CA ASN A 60 16.33 -5.77 -0.81
C ASN A 60 16.97 -7.17 -0.94
N ARG A 61 17.87 -7.53 -0.02
CA ARG A 61 18.57 -8.84 0.00
C ARG A 61 17.65 -10.03 0.30
N ASP A 62 16.52 -9.80 0.97
CA ASP A 62 15.60 -10.86 1.42
C ASP A 62 14.39 -10.98 0.48
N MET A 63 14.09 -9.93 -0.30
CA MET A 63 12.93 -9.84 -1.17
C MET A 63 12.84 -10.96 -2.21
N GLN A 64 13.96 -11.50 -2.69
CA GLN A 64 13.94 -12.62 -3.65
C GLN A 64 13.31 -13.90 -3.06
N LYS A 65 13.44 -14.11 -1.75
CA LYS A 65 12.85 -15.27 -1.04
C LYS A 65 11.52 -14.93 -0.38
N SER A 66 11.35 -13.68 0.01
CA SER A 66 10.17 -13.20 0.72
C SER A 66 9.82 -11.80 0.20
N PRO A 67 9.11 -11.71 -0.95
CA PRO A 67 8.85 -10.43 -1.61
C PRO A 67 8.08 -9.46 -0.73
N LEU A 68 7.20 -9.95 0.14
CA LEU A 68 6.42 -9.13 1.07
C LEU A 68 7.14 -8.87 2.41
N GLY A 69 8.37 -9.35 2.54
CA GLY A 69 9.16 -9.28 3.77
C GLY A 69 8.73 -10.29 4.81
N LYS A 70 9.33 -10.16 5.99
CA LYS A 70 9.04 -11.02 7.15
C LYS A 70 8.74 -10.18 8.37
N THR A 71 7.89 -10.70 9.24
CA THR A 71 7.55 -10.09 10.53
C THR A 71 8.31 -10.79 11.66
N GLN A 72 8.38 -10.16 12.84
CA GLN A 72 8.94 -10.82 14.03
C GLN A 72 7.98 -11.89 14.58
N GLY A 73 6.68 -11.71 14.35
CA GLY A 73 5.66 -12.58 14.89
C GLY A 73 5.39 -13.82 14.05
N THR A 74 5.09 -13.64 12.78
CA THR A 74 4.62 -14.72 11.89
C THR A 74 5.72 -15.28 10.98
N GLY A 75 6.87 -14.59 10.86
CA GLY A 75 7.92 -14.96 9.92
C GLY A 75 7.64 -14.40 8.51
N PRO A 76 8.00 -15.12 7.42
CA PRO A 76 7.73 -14.67 6.06
C PRO A 76 6.25 -14.37 5.83
N VAL A 77 5.94 -13.22 5.24
CA VAL A 77 4.55 -12.83 4.94
C VAL A 77 4.04 -13.62 3.74
N ASP A 78 3.04 -14.48 3.96
CA ASP A 78 2.32 -15.19 2.92
C ASP A 78 0.97 -14.50 2.65
N PRO A 79 0.76 -13.91 1.44
CA PRO A 79 -0.48 -13.23 1.11
C PRO A 79 -1.70 -14.14 1.16
N ALA A 80 -1.53 -15.46 0.97
CA ALA A 80 -2.64 -16.41 0.97
C ALA A 80 -3.34 -16.52 2.33
N VAL A 81 -2.66 -16.25 3.44
CA VAL A 81 -3.23 -16.39 4.78
C VAL A 81 -4.35 -15.36 5.00
N ASN A 82 -4.04 -14.07 4.90
CA ASN A 82 -5.03 -13.01 5.13
C ASN A 82 -6.06 -12.92 4.00
N ILE A 83 -5.66 -13.19 2.74
CA ILE A 83 -6.63 -13.24 1.63
C ILE A 83 -7.62 -14.39 1.83
N ALA A 84 -7.17 -15.61 2.13
CA ALA A 84 -8.09 -16.74 2.32
C ALA A 84 -9.00 -16.53 3.54
N ARG A 85 -8.48 -15.96 4.63
CA ARG A 85 -9.28 -15.64 5.83
C ARG A 85 -10.35 -14.60 5.52
N PHE A 86 -9.99 -13.53 4.82
CA PHE A 86 -10.92 -12.49 4.39
C PHE A 86 -11.98 -13.02 3.41
N MET A 87 -11.58 -13.86 2.45
CA MET A 87 -12.50 -14.49 1.49
C MET A 87 -13.38 -15.57 2.12
N GLY A 88 -13.12 -15.98 3.37
CA GLY A 88 -13.86 -17.04 4.05
C GLY A 88 -13.46 -18.45 3.63
N ALA A 89 -12.40 -18.58 2.84
CA ALA A 89 -11.84 -19.86 2.38
C ALA A 89 -10.95 -20.54 3.44
N SER A 90 -10.63 -19.85 4.55
CA SER A 90 -9.83 -20.40 5.64
C SER A 90 -10.32 -19.93 7.01
N ASN A 91 -10.21 -20.82 8.00
CA ASN A 91 -10.39 -20.50 9.42
C ASN A 91 -9.05 -20.27 10.14
N THR A 92 -7.93 -20.47 9.45
CA THR A 92 -6.60 -20.18 9.98
C THR A 92 -6.41 -18.67 10.05
N SER A 93 -6.16 -18.16 11.25
CA SER A 93 -5.73 -16.77 11.45
C SER A 93 -4.20 -16.74 11.54
N PRO A 94 -3.53 -15.68 11.07
CA PRO A 94 -2.12 -15.46 11.38
C PRO A 94 -1.92 -15.55 12.88
N LYS A 95 -0.87 -16.25 13.31
CA LYS A 95 -0.53 -16.38 14.72
C LYS A 95 0.86 -15.86 14.98
N ASN A 96 0.95 -15.10 16.04
CA ASN A 96 2.17 -14.49 16.51
C ASN A 96 3.00 -15.52 17.28
N ASN A 97 4.06 -16.00 16.65
CA ASN A 97 4.93 -17.08 17.14
C ASN A 97 6.24 -16.58 17.76
N GLY A 98 6.44 -15.26 17.91
CA GLY A 98 7.67 -14.74 18.51
C GLY A 98 7.72 -14.93 20.03
N ALA A 99 8.88 -14.66 20.63
CA ALA A 99 9.07 -14.80 22.08
C ALA A 99 8.07 -13.89 22.82
N SER A 100 7.33 -14.41 23.82
CA SER A 100 6.17 -13.75 24.46
C SER A 100 6.41 -12.34 25.01
N GLY A 101 7.66 -11.89 25.17
CA GLY A 101 8.04 -10.53 25.55
C GLY A 101 8.37 -9.57 24.38
N ALA A 102 8.24 -10.01 23.13
CA ALA A 102 8.51 -9.21 21.92
C ALA A 102 7.32 -9.17 20.96
N VAL A 103 6.22 -9.86 21.30
CA VAL A 103 5.11 -10.08 20.36
C VAL A 103 3.71 -9.72 20.87
N GLY A 104 3.58 -9.39 22.16
CA GLY A 104 2.28 -9.20 22.78
C GLY A 104 1.59 -10.55 22.99
N GLN A 105 0.66 -10.62 23.94
CA GLN A 105 -0.19 -11.80 24.05
C GLN A 105 -1.38 -11.65 23.11
N GLU A 106 -1.64 -12.69 22.33
CA GLU A 106 -2.87 -12.76 21.55
C GLU A 106 -4.06 -12.80 22.50
N ASP A 107 -4.95 -11.82 22.40
CA ASP A 107 -6.22 -11.86 23.14
C ASP A 107 -7.09 -13.00 22.58
N ASP A 108 -7.77 -13.75 23.46
CA ASP A 108 -8.76 -14.75 23.03
C ASP A 108 -9.97 -14.05 22.38
N LEU A 109 -9.99 -14.05 21.05
CA LEU A 109 -11.02 -13.40 20.25
C LEU A 109 -12.27 -14.27 20.02
N SER A 110 -12.34 -15.47 20.59
CA SER A 110 -13.45 -16.42 20.38
C SER A 110 -14.83 -15.89 20.85
N GLY A 111 -14.85 -14.91 21.76
CA GLY A 111 -16.06 -14.24 22.26
C GLY A 111 -16.47 -12.95 21.53
N LEU A 112 -15.73 -12.50 20.50
CA LEU A 112 -15.92 -11.19 19.86
C LEU A 112 -17.00 -11.00 18.77
N PRO A 113 -17.81 -11.99 18.32
CA PRO A 113 -18.86 -11.73 17.33
C PRO A 113 -19.81 -10.59 17.74
N ALA A 114 -20.06 -10.44 19.05
CA ALA A 114 -20.94 -9.41 19.62
C ALA A 114 -20.42 -7.96 19.50
N GLY A 115 -19.18 -7.75 19.05
CA GLY A 115 -18.56 -6.43 18.88
C GLY A 115 -17.90 -6.18 17.52
N ALA A 116 -17.67 -7.21 16.70
CA ALA A 116 -17.00 -7.09 15.41
C ALA A 116 -17.68 -6.09 14.47
N ALA A 117 -19.01 -6.19 14.33
CA ALA A 117 -19.80 -5.26 13.53
C ALA A 117 -19.69 -3.81 14.03
N LYS A 118 -19.70 -3.59 15.35
CA LYS A 118 -19.54 -2.25 15.94
C LYS A 118 -18.15 -1.67 15.69
N ARG A 119 -17.09 -2.47 15.88
CA ARG A 119 -15.71 -2.05 15.59
C ARG A 119 -15.48 -1.78 14.11
N HIS A 120 -16.08 -2.60 13.25
CA HIS A 120 -16.03 -2.39 11.80
C HIS A 120 -16.67 -1.04 11.41
N GLU A 121 -17.86 -0.73 11.93
CA GLU A 121 -18.51 0.56 11.70
C GLU A 121 -17.73 1.74 12.33
N GLU A 122 -17.15 1.56 13.51
CA GLU A 122 -16.29 2.56 14.12
C GLU A 122 -15.05 2.84 13.25
N ARG A 123 -14.38 1.81 12.75
CA ARG A 123 -13.25 1.96 11.82
C ARG A 123 -13.66 2.62 10.51
N LYS A 124 -14.84 2.30 9.98
CA LYS A 124 -15.39 2.99 8.81
C LYS A 124 -15.56 4.49 9.05
N ARG A 125 -16.05 4.89 10.23
CA ARG A 125 -16.16 6.30 10.64
C ARG A 125 -14.80 6.97 10.79
N GLN A 126 -13.85 6.31 11.46
CA GLN A 126 -12.48 6.81 11.61
C GLN A 126 -11.80 7.01 10.26
N LEU A 127 -11.97 6.08 9.32
CA LEU A 127 -11.47 6.21 7.95
C LEU A 127 -12.14 7.35 7.19
N SER A 128 -13.44 7.53 7.37
CA SER A 128 -14.15 8.67 6.77
C SER A 128 -13.60 10.00 7.29
N GLN A 129 -13.13 10.07 8.53
CA GLN A 129 -12.47 11.26 9.07
C GLN A 129 -11.04 11.40 8.52
N LEU A 130 -10.26 10.31 8.53
CA LEU A 130 -8.87 10.27 8.06
C LEU A 130 -8.75 10.66 6.57
N PHE A 131 -9.64 10.13 5.73
CA PHE A 131 -9.68 10.46 4.30
C PHE A 131 -10.64 11.61 3.96
N GLY A 132 -11.53 11.99 4.87
CA GLY A 132 -12.46 13.11 4.67
C GLY A 132 -11.76 14.47 4.68
N GLY A 133 -10.67 14.60 5.44
CA GLY A 133 -9.80 15.78 5.39
C GLY A 133 -9.12 15.98 4.03
N LEU A 134 -8.98 14.92 3.23
CA LEU A 134 -8.40 14.94 1.89
C LEU A 134 -9.44 15.27 0.80
N LEU A 135 -10.72 14.93 1.03
CA LEU A 135 -11.81 15.21 0.07
C LEU A 135 -12.51 16.56 0.28
N GLY A 136 -12.20 17.29 1.36
CA GLY A 136 -12.85 18.57 1.69
C GLY A 136 -12.43 19.78 0.84
N GLY A 137 -11.63 19.60 -0.21
CA GLY A 137 -11.00 20.68 -0.97
C GLY A 137 -11.51 20.93 -2.39
N ALA A 138 -12.48 20.17 -2.91
CA ALA A 138 -12.95 20.36 -4.28
C ALA A 138 -14.47 20.12 -4.44
N GLY A 139 -15.22 21.21 -4.66
CA GLY A 139 -16.58 21.18 -5.21
C GLY A 139 -17.67 21.74 -4.28
N GLY A 140 -17.99 23.02 -4.43
CA GLY A 140 -19.07 23.68 -3.70
C GLY A 140 -20.48 23.51 -4.30
N ALA A 141 -21.45 23.90 -3.48
CA ALA A 141 -22.85 24.28 -3.73
C ALA A 141 -23.88 23.17 -4.04
N ALA A 142 -24.76 22.86 -3.08
CA ALA A 142 -26.13 23.42 -3.00
C ALA A 142 -27.06 22.59 -2.08
N GLY A 143 -27.76 23.28 -1.17
CA GLY A 143 -29.14 22.93 -0.75
C GLY A 143 -29.32 22.02 0.48
N GLY A 144 -29.79 22.60 1.59
CA GLY A 144 -30.43 21.84 2.68
C GLY A 144 -30.37 22.51 4.04
N ALA A 145 -31.16 23.56 4.24
CA ALA A 145 -31.40 24.19 5.54
C ALA A 145 -32.16 23.26 6.50
N GLY A 146 -31.81 23.30 7.79
CA GLY A 146 -32.57 22.67 8.88
C GLY A 146 -31.76 22.69 10.17
N GLY A 147 -31.96 23.72 10.99
CA GLY A 147 -31.09 24.06 12.11
C GLY A 147 -31.31 23.25 13.39
N ALA A 148 -30.34 23.38 14.30
CA ALA A 148 -30.57 23.43 15.74
C ALA A 148 -29.38 24.14 16.40
N ALA A 149 -29.64 25.32 16.93
CA ALA A 149 -28.76 26.08 17.79
C ALA A 149 -28.60 25.40 19.16
N GLY A 150 -27.41 25.48 19.75
CA GLY A 150 -27.20 25.06 21.14
C GLY A 150 -25.78 25.16 21.64
N GLY A 151 -25.40 26.34 22.16
CA GLY A 151 -24.53 26.43 23.34
C GLY A 151 -23.01 26.47 23.13
N ALA A 152 -22.47 27.68 22.97
CA ALA A 152 -21.10 27.98 23.34
C ALA A 152 -20.96 28.14 24.86
N LYS A 153 -20.00 27.44 25.49
CA LYS A 153 -19.12 27.98 26.56
C LYS A 153 -17.99 27.00 26.94
N LYS A 154 -16.79 27.33 26.43
CA LYS A 154 -15.53 27.61 27.16
C LYS A 154 -15.16 26.72 28.37
N GLY A 155 -14.05 25.99 28.25
CA GLY A 155 -13.20 25.59 29.39
C GLY A 155 -12.45 24.28 29.19
N GLY A 156 -11.18 24.34 28.78
CA GLY A 156 -10.30 23.16 28.77
C GLY A 156 -9.14 23.30 27.79
N ALA A 157 -8.06 23.96 28.23
CA ALA A 157 -6.78 23.93 27.54
C ALA A 157 -6.24 22.49 27.53
N ALA A 158 -6.35 21.82 26.39
CA ALA A 158 -5.67 20.55 26.13
C ALA A 158 -5.13 20.56 24.69
N GLY A 159 -3.86 20.90 24.58
CA GLY A 159 -2.94 20.33 23.59
C GLY A 159 -3.31 20.49 22.11
N GLY A 160 -3.45 21.73 21.64
CA GLY A 160 -3.28 22.04 20.22
C GLY A 160 -1.83 21.81 19.79
N LEU A 161 -1.49 20.56 19.46
CA LEU A 161 -0.24 20.18 18.77
C LEU A 161 -0.51 19.65 17.34
N GLY A 162 -1.75 19.75 16.86
CA GLY A 162 -2.12 19.39 15.48
C GLY A 162 -1.79 20.45 14.42
N GLY A 163 -1.19 21.59 14.81
CA GLY A 163 -1.01 22.76 13.95
C GLY A 163 0.43 23.20 13.65
N LEU A 164 1.46 22.48 14.14
CA LEU A 164 2.86 22.91 14.01
C LEU A 164 3.73 21.94 13.19
N LEU A 165 3.14 21.27 12.19
CA LEU A 165 3.89 20.56 11.14
C LEU A 165 3.38 20.94 9.74
N GLY A 166 2.89 22.17 9.60
CA GLY A 166 2.56 22.76 8.31
C GLY A 166 3.83 23.10 7.54
N GLY A 167 4.15 22.29 6.52
CA GLY A 167 5.21 22.58 5.56
C GLY A 167 5.37 21.45 4.54
N ALA A 168 4.59 21.52 3.45
CA ALA A 168 4.63 20.69 2.23
C ALA A 168 4.10 19.23 2.31
N GLY A 169 2.85 19.03 1.87
CA GLY A 169 2.40 17.79 1.20
C GLY A 169 1.86 16.63 2.03
N GLY A 170 1.96 16.66 3.36
CA GLY A 170 1.49 15.57 4.21
C GLY A 170 0.04 15.70 4.67
N ALA A 171 -0.83 14.76 4.33
CA ALA A 171 -2.13 14.61 4.98
C ALA A 171 -1.94 14.28 6.47
N GLY A 172 -2.63 15.02 7.34
CA GLY A 172 -2.50 14.90 8.80
C GLY A 172 -2.81 13.50 9.32
N GLY A 173 -1.99 13.01 10.26
CA GLY A 173 -2.21 11.73 10.90
C GLY A 173 -3.18 11.82 12.08
N THR A 174 -3.86 10.72 12.37
CA THR A 174 -4.75 10.58 13.54
C THR A 174 -4.09 9.65 14.56
N LYS A 175 -3.92 10.12 15.81
CA LYS A 175 -3.46 9.26 16.90
C LYS A 175 -4.47 8.16 17.17
N SER A 176 -4.01 6.93 17.29
CA SER A 176 -4.84 5.76 17.51
C SER A 176 -4.27 4.96 18.68
N ASN A 177 -5.08 4.76 19.72
CA ASN A 177 -4.72 3.97 20.90
C ASN A 177 -5.63 2.74 21.02
N LEU A 178 -5.91 2.11 19.88
CA LEU A 178 -6.56 0.79 19.87
C LEU A 178 -5.75 -0.14 20.77
N LYS A 179 -6.41 -0.89 21.65
CA LYS A 179 -5.70 -1.77 22.59
C LYS A 179 -4.95 -2.87 21.84
N ALA A 180 -5.68 -3.59 20.98
CA ALA A 180 -5.14 -4.69 20.19
C ALA A 180 -5.75 -4.72 18.79
N GLU A 181 -4.99 -5.30 17.86
CA GLU A 181 -5.45 -5.59 16.51
C GLU A 181 -6.58 -6.63 16.51
N SER A 182 -7.56 -6.42 15.62
CA SER A 182 -8.72 -7.31 15.49
C SER A 182 -9.25 -7.39 14.06
N MET A 183 -8.63 -6.68 13.11
CA MET A 183 -9.13 -6.57 11.74
C MET A 183 -9.23 -7.91 11.01
N VAL A 184 -8.38 -8.89 11.32
CA VAL A 184 -8.39 -10.17 10.61
C VAL A 184 -9.65 -10.95 10.98
N ALA A 185 -9.95 -11.08 12.28
CA ALA A 185 -11.19 -11.69 12.76
C ALA A 185 -12.42 -10.87 12.37
N ASP A 186 -12.36 -9.54 12.51
CA ASP A 186 -13.51 -8.66 12.28
C ASP A 186 -13.95 -8.59 10.81
N THR A 187 -13.05 -8.90 9.87
CA THR A 187 -13.34 -8.92 8.43
C THR A 187 -13.35 -10.32 7.81
N ALA A 188 -13.17 -11.36 8.64
CA ALA A 188 -13.16 -12.73 8.16
C ALA A 188 -14.46 -13.09 7.42
N GLY A 189 -14.31 -13.67 6.23
CA GLY A 189 -15.45 -14.06 5.38
C GLY A 189 -16.15 -12.93 4.62
N MET A 190 -15.88 -11.65 4.91
CA MET A 190 -16.56 -10.54 4.21
C MET A 190 -16.32 -10.56 2.70
N GLY A 191 -15.11 -10.96 2.29
CA GLY A 191 -14.73 -11.05 0.88
C GLY A 191 -15.54 -12.05 0.05
N SER A 192 -16.17 -13.05 0.69
CA SER A 192 -17.03 -14.01 -0.01
C SER A 192 -18.24 -13.36 -0.70
N SER A 193 -18.76 -12.27 -0.13
CA SER A 193 -19.92 -11.54 -0.65
C SER A 193 -19.56 -10.21 -1.28
N GLN A 194 -18.52 -9.53 -0.77
CA GLN A 194 -18.16 -8.18 -1.19
C GLN A 194 -17.01 -8.15 -2.21
N GLY A 195 -16.29 -9.26 -2.38
CA GLY A 195 -15.04 -9.31 -3.12
C GLY A 195 -13.90 -8.59 -2.38
N LEU A 196 -12.75 -8.44 -3.05
CA LEU A 196 -11.61 -7.71 -2.52
C LEU A 196 -11.80 -6.18 -2.65
N PRO A 197 -11.08 -5.37 -1.86
CA PRO A 197 -10.96 -3.94 -2.08
C PRO A 197 -10.55 -3.61 -3.52
N THR A 198 -11.12 -2.56 -4.11
CA THR A 198 -10.73 -2.10 -5.46
C THR A 198 -9.85 -0.85 -5.43
N SER A 199 -8.96 -0.67 -6.41
CA SER A 199 -8.44 0.66 -6.71
C SER A 199 -9.58 1.62 -7.12
N ASP A 200 -9.32 2.92 -7.13
CA ASP A 200 -10.25 3.90 -7.71
C ASP A 200 -10.23 3.84 -9.25
N SER A 201 -11.10 4.62 -9.89
CA SER A 201 -11.12 4.74 -11.35
C SER A 201 -9.79 5.22 -11.96
N ASN A 202 -8.96 5.89 -11.15
CA ASN A 202 -7.63 6.38 -11.49
C ASN A 202 -6.50 5.36 -11.31
N GLY A 203 -6.78 4.18 -10.76
CA GLY A 203 -5.77 3.17 -10.43
C GLY A 203 -4.98 3.52 -9.17
N VAL A 204 -5.54 4.35 -8.29
CA VAL A 204 -4.99 4.68 -6.98
C VAL A 204 -5.62 3.77 -5.93
N VAL A 205 -4.81 3.21 -5.04
CA VAL A 205 -5.25 2.44 -3.87
C VAL A 205 -5.07 3.27 -2.62
N SER A 206 -6.05 3.21 -1.71
CA SER A 206 -6.04 3.91 -0.43
C SER A 206 -5.78 2.94 0.72
N MET A 207 -4.78 3.23 1.54
CA MET A 207 -4.34 2.39 2.66
C MET A 207 -4.21 3.23 3.93
N VAL A 208 -4.32 2.59 5.07
CA VAL A 208 -3.90 3.17 6.34
C VAL A 208 -2.53 2.64 6.68
N TYR A 209 -1.59 3.56 6.85
CA TYR A 209 -0.26 3.27 7.33
C TYR A 209 -0.13 3.74 8.77
N ARG A 210 0.09 2.82 9.70
CA ARG A 210 0.40 3.18 11.08
C ARG A 210 1.89 3.38 11.22
N GLN A 211 2.27 4.58 11.64
CA GLN A 211 3.57 4.83 12.23
C GLN A 211 3.53 4.46 13.72
N ILE A 212 4.24 3.41 14.11
CA ILE A 212 4.30 2.95 15.50
C ILE A 212 5.27 3.83 16.30
N ASN A 213 6.43 4.13 15.71
CA ASN A 213 7.46 4.97 16.34
C ASN A 213 8.26 5.81 15.33
N GLN A 214 9.30 6.49 15.84
CA GLN A 214 9.92 7.65 15.19
C GLN A 214 10.52 7.37 13.81
N ASP A 215 11.06 6.19 13.64
CA ASP A 215 11.77 5.73 12.46
C ASP A 215 10.87 4.87 11.56
N GLY A 216 9.58 4.76 11.89
CA GLY A 216 8.54 4.17 11.05
C GLY A 216 7.90 5.12 10.05
N ALA A 217 8.33 6.39 9.95
CA ALA A 217 7.72 7.35 9.02
C ALA A 217 8.20 7.15 7.57
N GLY A 218 7.59 7.90 6.64
CA GLY A 218 8.04 8.02 5.26
C GLY A 218 9.28 8.91 5.12
N PRO A 219 9.80 9.13 3.90
CA PRO A 219 9.13 8.83 2.64
C PRO A 219 9.05 7.33 2.38
N LEU A 220 7.88 6.90 1.89
CA LEU A 220 7.66 5.53 1.51
C LEU A 220 8.00 5.33 0.03
N THR A 221 8.52 4.15 -0.28
CA THR A 221 8.60 3.64 -1.65
C THR A 221 7.52 2.58 -1.82
N ALA A 222 6.89 2.55 -2.99
CA ALA A 222 5.87 1.58 -3.32
C ALA A 222 6.24 0.76 -4.56
N ASP A 223 5.85 -0.50 -4.55
CA ASP A 223 5.87 -1.38 -5.70
C ASP A 223 4.53 -2.12 -5.80
N VAL A 224 4.07 -2.43 -7.01
CA VAL A 224 2.86 -3.23 -7.25
C VAL A 224 3.21 -4.44 -8.09
N ASP A 225 2.73 -5.59 -7.68
CA ASP A 225 2.73 -6.84 -8.44
C ASP A 225 1.33 -7.08 -9.01
N GLY A 226 1.25 -7.21 -10.34
CA GLY A 226 0.01 -7.49 -11.06
C GLY A 226 -0.23 -8.96 -11.40
N THR A 227 0.74 -9.86 -11.19
CA THR A 227 0.70 -11.22 -11.78
C THR A 227 1.00 -12.35 -10.80
N SER A 228 1.98 -12.21 -9.91
CA SER A 228 2.45 -13.35 -9.10
C SER A 228 1.65 -13.56 -7.80
N GLY A 229 0.82 -12.57 -7.45
CA GLY A 229 0.09 -12.58 -6.19
C GLY A 229 1.00 -12.37 -4.97
N GLY A 230 2.10 -11.64 -5.13
CA GLY A 230 3.07 -11.28 -4.09
C GLY A 230 4.15 -12.33 -3.84
N LYS A 231 4.28 -13.33 -4.73
CA LYS A 231 5.17 -14.49 -4.54
C LYS A 231 6.48 -14.39 -5.32
N ASP A 232 6.54 -13.54 -6.34
CA ASP A 232 7.73 -13.30 -7.16
C ASP A 232 8.19 -11.85 -7.02
N ALA A 233 9.44 -11.66 -6.61
CA ALA A 233 10.04 -10.34 -6.46
C ALA A 233 10.17 -9.59 -7.80
N SER A 234 10.33 -10.32 -8.92
CA SER A 234 10.51 -9.75 -10.25
C SER A 234 9.21 -9.24 -10.88
N ALA A 235 8.07 -9.70 -10.38
CA ALA A 235 6.75 -9.23 -10.82
C ALA A 235 6.39 -7.83 -10.28
N PHE A 236 7.10 -7.36 -9.25
CA PHE A 236 6.90 -6.04 -8.68
C PHE A 236 7.50 -4.94 -9.56
N GLN A 237 6.66 -3.97 -9.92
CA GLN A 237 7.07 -2.75 -10.63
C GLN A 237 6.88 -1.53 -9.73
N LYS A 238 7.74 -0.52 -9.92
CA LYS A 238 7.69 0.74 -9.16
C LYS A 238 6.35 1.45 -9.35
N ALA A 239 5.78 1.90 -8.23
CA ALA A 239 4.50 2.59 -8.17
C ALA A 239 4.68 3.95 -7.47
N ASP A 240 3.87 4.93 -7.87
CA ASP A 240 3.97 6.28 -7.34
C ASP A 240 3.23 6.39 -6.01
N VAL A 241 3.88 6.90 -4.97
CA VAL A 241 3.21 7.28 -3.72
C VAL A 241 2.63 8.67 -3.90
N VAL A 242 1.30 8.76 -4.05
CA VAL A 242 0.60 10.02 -4.35
C VAL A 242 0.17 10.79 -3.11
N GLN A 243 -0.03 10.08 -1.99
CA GLN A 243 -0.15 10.65 -0.67
C GLN A 243 0.74 9.86 0.27
N ASP A 244 1.79 10.49 0.79
CA ASP A 244 2.77 9.83 1.64
C ASP A 244 2.56 10.15 3.13
N VAL A 245 3.23 9.36 3.96
CA VAL A 245 3.34 9.54 5.41
C VAL A 245 4.39 10.60 5.70
N PRO A 246 4.04 11.69 6.42
CA PRO A 246 4.99 12.77 6.71
C PRO A 246 6.18 12.26 7.54
N GLY A 247 7.39 12.48 7.04
CA GLY A 247 8.64 12.25 7.76
C GLY A 247 9.62 13.40 7.56
N LEU A 248 10.41 13.74 8.57
CA LEU A 248 11.42 14.80 8.47
C LEU A 248 12.77 14.23 7.98
N GLY A 249 13.35 14.88 6.98
CA GLY A 249 14.70 14.60 6.47
C GLY A 249 14.85 13.32 5.63
N ILE A 250 16.08 13.04 5.19
CA ILE A 250 16.44 11.92 4.28
C ILE A 250 16.21 10.54 4.91
N GLN A 251 16.07 10.47 6.25
CA GLN A 251 15.92 9.23 7.02
C GLN A 251 14.50 8.97 7.53
N GLY A 252 13.55 9.88 7.26
CA GLY A 252 12.15 9.69 7.64
C GLY A 252 11.88 9.72 9.14
N LEU A 253 12.45 10.69 9.86
CA LEU A 253 12.26 10.83 11.29
C LEU A 253 10.97 11.60 11.61
N SER A 254 10.03 10.86 12.18
CA SER A 254 8.70 11.20 12.69
C SER A 254 8.52 11.47 14.18
N LEU A 255 8.26 12.69 14.68
CA LEU A 255 7.84 12.83 16.09
C LEU A 255 6.52 12.09 16.45
N ALA A 256 5.78 11.62 15.44
CA ALA A 256 4.61 10.80 15.62
C ALA A 256 4.93 9.39 16.15
N THR A 257 4.07 8.91 17.03
CA THR A 257 4.04 7.55 17.58
C THR A 257 2.59 7.10 17.62
N ASN A 258 2.29 5.82 17.42
CA ASN A 258 0.91 5.31 17.41
C ASN A 258 -0.06 6.19 16.60
N THR A 259 0.34 6.54 15.37
CA THR A 259 -0.41 7.46 14.50
C THR A 259 -0.73 6.79 13.18
N ASP A 260 -2.00 6.82 12.81
CA ASP A 260 -2.50 6.35 11.53
C ASP A 260 -2.45 7.50 10.51
N PHE A 261 -1.86 7.24 9.35
CA PHE A 261 -1.77 8.17 8.24
C PHE A 261 -2.48 7.60 7.01
N PRO A 262 -3.18 8.44 6.23
CA PRO A 262 -3.67 8.03 4.94
C PRO A 262 -2.48 7.88 3.99
N LEU A 263 -2.41 6.75 3.30
CA LEU A 263 -1.41 6.44 2.29
C LEU A 263 -2.12 6.14 0.98
N GLN A 264 -1.70 6.78 -0.11
CA GLN A 264 -2.23 6.49 -1.43
C GLN A 264 -1.10 6.13 -2.39
N VAL A 265 -1.30 5.04 -3.14
CA VAL A 265 -0.33 4.54 -4.13
C VAL A 265 -1.02 4.41 -5.47
N LYS A 266 -0.43 4.98 -6.52
CA LYS A 266 -0.90 4.85 -7.90
C LYS A 266 -0.21 3.69 -8.59
N MET A 267 -1.01 2.80 -9.17
CA MET A 267 -0.52 1.65 -9.92
C MET A 267 0.37 2.09 -11.10
N PRO A 268 1.37 1.27 -11.49
CA PRO A 268 2.18 1.49 -12.68
C PRO A 268 1.31 1.61 -13.94
N ALA A 269 1.69 2.52 -14.84
CA ALA A 269 0.95 2.73 -16.08
C ALA A 269 0.93 1.45 -16.93
N GLY A 270 -0.25 1.06 -17.39
CA GLY A 270 -0.43 -0.17 -18.15
C GLY A 270 -0.47 -1.44 -17.30
N MET A 271 -0.35 -1.40 -15.98
CA MET A 271 -0.49 -2.61 -15.16
C MET A 271 -1.97 -3.05 -15.03
N THR A 272 -2.19 -4.35 -15.13
CA THR A 272 -3.47 -5.02 -14.92
C THR A 272 -3.35 -6.02 -13.79
N CYS A 273 -4.40 -6.18 -12.98
CA CYS A 273 -4.42 -7.22 -11.95
C CYS A 273 -4.86 -8.54 -12.58
N GLU A 274 -3.93 -9.48 -12.64
CA GLU A 274 -4.04 -10.81 -13.25
C GLU A 274 -3.63 -11.92 -12.27
N GLY A 275 -3.07 -11.56 -11.11
CA GLY A 275 -2.64 -12.50 -10.11
C GLY A 275 -3.77 -13.33 -9.51
N THR A 276 -3.41 -14.51 -9.03
CA THR A 276 -4.29 -15.43 -8.32
C THR A 276 -3.67 -15.78 -6.98
N VAL A 277 -4.43 -15.60 -5.90
CA VAL A 277 -4.00 -15.96 -4.53
C VAL A 277 -5.10 -16.76 -3.85
N GLY A 278 -4.84 -18.05 -3.60
CA GLY A 278 -5.90 -18.98 -3.25
C GLY A 278 -6.96 -18.97 -4.35
N ASP A 279 -8.23 -18.81 -3.96
CA ASP A 279 -9.35 -18.72 -4.90
C ASP A 279 -9.63 -17.30 -5.42
N ALA A 280 -8.95 -16.28 -4.87
CA ALA A 280 -9.10 -14.91 -5.32
C ALA A 280 -8.36 -14.67 -6.65
N LYS A 281 -9.08 -14.14 -7.64
CA LYS A 281 -8.57 -13.85 -8.99
C LYS A 281 -8.49 -12.35 -9.26
N ASN A 282 -7.73 -11.97 -10.29
CA ASN A 282 -7.51 -10.58 -10.67
C ASN A 282 -6.92 -9.74 -9.52
N VAL A 283 -6.02 -10.36 -8.76
CA VAL A 283 -5.40 -9.77 -7.57
C VAL A 283 -4.13 -9.02 -7.99
N CYS A 284 -4.01 -7.78 -7.53
CA CYS A 284 -2.74 -7.11 -7.41
C CYS A 284 -2.32 -7.07 -5.94
N ILE A 285 -1.00 -7.06 -5.72
CA ILE A 285 -0.42 -6.83 -4.40
C ILE A 285 0.37 -5.54 -4.43
N VAL A 286 0.02 -4.58 -3.58
CA VAL A 286 0.85 -3.40 -3.32
C VAL A 286 1.73 -3.69 -2.12
N ARG A 287 3.00 -3.28 -2.21
CA ARG A 287 3.97 -3.32 -1.12
C ARG A 287 4.57 -1.94 -0.95
N VAL A 288 4.64 -1.48 0.31
CA VAL A 288 5.28 -0.21 0.67
C VAL A 288 6.33 -0.44 1.73
N ARG A 289 7.39 0.38 1.70
CA ARG A 289 8.45 0.37 2.71
C ARG A 289 9.14 1.72 2.83
N ASN A 290 9.62 2.05 4.01
CA ASN A 290 10.42 3.25 4.25
C ASN A 290 11.93 3.03 3.97
N GLY A 291 12.73 4.06 4.17
CA GLY A 291 14.19 4.06 3.94
C GLY A 291 15.04 3.65 5.15
N ALA A 292 14.47 3.13 6.24
CA ALA A 292 15.20 2.96 7.48
C ALA A 292 16.37 1.95 7.39
N GLY A 293 17.52 2.32 8.00
CA GLY A 293 18.77 1.56 7.89
C GLY A 293 18.78 0.19 8.58
N ALA A 294 18.04 0.01 9.68
CA ALA A 294 17.94 -1.30 10.36
C ALA A 294 17.07 -2.32 9.60
N GLY A 295 16.38 -1.85 8.58
CA GLY A 295 15.51 -2.61 7.72
C GLY A 295 14.53 -1.62 7.10
N PRO A 296 14.25 -1.68 5.81
CA PRO A 296 13.08 -1.00 5.29
C PRO A 296 11.84 -1.64 5.91
N PHE A 297 11.01 -0.85 6.58
CA PHE A 297 9.80 -1.33 7.24
C PHE A 297 8.55 -0.85 6.52
N GLY A 298 7.51 -1.66 6.54
CA GLY A 298 6.24 -1.30 5.94
C GLY A 298 5.24 -2.43 5.99
N GLY A 299 4.57 -2.65 4.87
CA GLY A 299 3.54 -3.66 4.75
C GLY A 299 3.07 -3.81 3.32
N SER A 300 2.07 -4.67 3.15
CA SER A 300 1.47 -4.95 1.85
C SER A 300 -0.03 -5.14 1.98
N ALA A 301 -0.74 -4.95 0.87
CA ALA A 301 -2.17 -5.09 0.78
C ALA A 301 -2.58 -5.73 -0.54
N ALA A 302 -3.69 -6.46 -0.53
CA ALA A 302 -4.28 -7.06 -1.71
C ALA A 302 -5.49 -6.25 -2.19
N PHE A 303 -5.63 -6.14 -3.49
CA PHE A 303 -6.74 -5.43 -4.12
C PHE A 303 -7.02 -5.96 -5.52
N THR A 304 -8.18 -5.59 -6.05
CA THR A 304 -8.55 -5.79 -7.46
C THR A 304 -8.61 -4.45 -8.17
N GLN A 305 -8.52 -4.46 -9.49
CA GLN A 305 -8.56 -3.21 -10.26
C GLN A 305 -10.00 -2.79 -10.54
N ASN A 306 -10.31 -1.51 -10.36
CA ASN A 306 -11.55 -0.94 -10.90
C ASN A 306 -11.63 -1.16 -12.42
N ALA A 307 -12.83 -1.42 -12.95
CA ALA A 307 -13.03 -1.70 -14.38
C ALA A 307 -12.54 -0.56 -15.29
N THR A 308 -12.76 0.70 -14.90
CA THR A 308 -12.29 1.89 -15.62
C THR A 308 -10.77 2.00 -15.57
N ALA A 309 -10.16 1.75 -14.42
CA ALA A 309 -8.70 1.74 -14.28
C ALA A 309 -8.08 0.64 -15.15
N ARG A 310 -8.67 -0.56 -15.19
CA ARG A 310 -8.23 -1.67 -16.05
C ARG A 310 -8.32 -1.33 -17.54
N LYS A 311 -9.43 -0.74 -17.99
CA LYS A 311 -9.58 -0.28 -19.38
C LYS A 311 -8.48 0.72 -19.76
N ARG A 312 -8.15 1.67 -18.89
CA ARG A 312 -7.08 2.66 -19.14
C ARG A 312 -5.70 2.01 -19.18
N ALA A 313 -5.43 1.02 -18.33
CA ALA A 313 -4.20 0.25 -18.41
C ALA A 313 -4.06 -0.48 -19.75
N ILE A 314 -5.12 -1.14 -20.22
CA ILE A 314 -5.13 -1.82 -21.51
C ILE A 314 -4.96 -0.82 -22.66
N ALA A 315 -5.67 0.32 -22.63
CA ALA A 315 -5.52 1.37 -23.63
C ALA A 315 -4.10 1.95 -23.67
N TYR A 316 -3.46 2.12 -22.51
CA TYR A 316 -2.06 2.54 -22.42
C TYR A 316 -1.13 1.52 -23.08
N ARG A 317 -1.30 0.22 -22.79
CA ARG A 317 -0.53 -0.86 -23.44
C ARG A 317 -0.70 -0.84 -24.96
N LEU A 318 -1.94 -0.71 -25.44
CA LEU A 318 -2.22 -0.65 -26.88
C LEU A 318 -1.56 0.57 -27.53
N LYS A 319 -1.71 1.75 -26.93
CA LYS A 319 -1.07 2.98 -27.41
C LYS A 319 0.45 2.82 -27.50
N LYS A 320 1.09 2.28 -26.46
CA LYS A 320 2.54 2.07 -26.44
C LYS A 320 3.00 1.05 -27.49
N ARG A 321 2.23 -0.01 -27.74
CA ARG A 321 2.51 -0.94 -28.84
C ARG A 321 2.42 -0.28 -30.21
N MET A 322 1.42 0.57 -30.44
CA MET A 322 1.29 1.31 -31.70
C MET A 322 2.42 2.34 -31.88
N GLU A 323 2.87 2.98 -30.80
CA GLU A 323 4.00 3.92 -30.80
C GLU A 323 5.31 3.21 -31.20
N ILE A 324 5.61 2.07 -30.58
CA ILE A 324 6.78 1.24 -30.92
C ILE A 324 6.68 0.73 -32.37
N ALA A 325 5.51 0.26 -32.78
CA ALA A 325 5.30 -0.22 -34.15
C ALA A 325 5.53 0.89 -35.18
N ARG A 326 5.08 2.13 -34.88
CA ARG A 326 5.32 3.28 -35.76
C ARG A 326 6.80 3.66 -35.83
N GLU A 327 7.52 3.60 -34.72
CA GLU A 327 8.97 3.86 -34.68
C GLU A 327 9.78 2.76 -35.39
N ALA A 328 9.26 1.54 -35.44
CA ALA A 328 9.91 0.41 -36.11
C ALA A 328 9.70 0.37 -37.64
N VAL A 329 8.81 1.20 -38.19
CA VAL A 329 8.68 1.36 -39.65
C VAL A 329 9.79 2.32 -40.10
N PRO A 330 10.75 1.89 -40.94
CA PRO A 330 11.74 2.79 -41.51
C PRO A 330 11.03 3.93 -42.22
N GLU A 331 11.53 5.17 -42.10
CA GLU A 331 11.09 6.20 -43.03
C GLU A 331 11.35 5.67 -44.45
N PRO A 332 10.36 5.73 -45.35
CA PRO A 332 10.61 5.38 -46.74
C PRO A 332 11.76 6.25 -47.25
N ASP A 333 12.80 5.59 -47.77
CA ASP A 333 13.89 6.27 -48.46
C ASP A 333 13.34 6.78 -49.80
N TYR A 334 12.79 7.99 -49.77
CA TYR A 334 12.24 8.63 -50.96
C TYR A 334 13.30 8.85 -52.05
N ALA A 335 14.60 8.77 -51.74
CA ALA A 335 15.65 8.88 -52.75
C ALA A 335 15.75 7.62 -53.62
N GLN A 336 15.52 6.41 -53.07
CA GLN A 336 15.50 5.18 -53.87
C GLN A 336 14.22 5.01 -54.69
N ALA A 337 13.09 5.52 -54.19
CA ALA A 337 11.82 5.48 -54.91
C ALA A 337 11.83 6.38 -56.15
N ASP A 338 12.49 7.55 -56.07
CA ASP A 338 12.63 8.46 -57.21
C ASP A 338 13.62 7.90 -58.26
N GLU A 339 14.70 7.21 -57.85
CA GLU A 339 15.65 6.55 -58.77
C GLU A 339 15.01 5.35 -59.51
N GLU A 340 14.16 4.55 -58.85
CA GLU A 340 13.45 3.43 -59.50
C GLU A 340 12.37 3.90 -60.49
N GLU A 341 11.68 5.03 -60.23
CA GLU A 341 10.74 5.62 -61.21
C GLU A 341 11.46 6.19 -62.45
N GLU A 342 12.64 6.80 -62.29
CA GLU A 342 13.44 7.29 -63.43
C GLU A 342 13.98 6.15 -64.32
N ASP A 343 14.43 5.04 -63.72
CA ASP A 343 14.92 3.87 -64.44
C ASP A 343 13.79 3.17 -65.24
N ASP A 344 12.58 3.07 -64.69
CA ASP A 344 11.42 2.46 -65.36
C ASP A 344 10.93 3.30 -66.55
N ASP A 345 10.97 4.62 -66.43
CA ASP A 345 10.64 5.55 -67.53
C ASP A 345 11.70 5.48 -68.66
N GLU A 346 12.99 5.41 -68.34
CA GLU A 346 14.05 5.19 -69.35
C GLU A 346 13.89 3.84 -70.07
N LEU A 347 13.50 2.79 -69.35
CA LEU A 347 13.29 1.46 -69.93
C LEU A 347 12.07 1.42 -70.87
N LEU A 348 11.01 2.16 -70.54
CA LEU A 348 9.82 2.33 -71.39
C LEU A 348 10.13 3.13 -72.66
N GLU A 349 10.93 4.20 -72.56
CA GLU A 349 11.36 4.96 -73.73
C GLU A 349 12.23 4.12 -74.67
N GLN A 350 13.13 3.27 -74.15
CA GLN A 350 13.97 2.39 -74.96
C GLN A 350 13.16 1.28 -75.68
N GLN A 351 12.05 0.82 -75.09
CA GLN A 351 11.17 -0.16 -75.73
C GLN A 351 10.27 0.45 -76.82
N GLN A 352 9.99 1.75 -76.79
CA GLN A 352 9.22 2.44 -77.84
C GLN A 352 10.06 2.82 -79.07
N GLN A 353 11.38 2.69 -79.00
CA GLN A 353 12.32 3.02 -80.09
C GLN A 353 12.77 1.80 -80.92
N GLN A 354 12.22 0.61 -80.67
CA GLN A 354 12.42 -0.62 -81.47
C GLN A 354 11.14 -1.01 -82.23
#